data_AF-A0A5N8YTR5-F1
#
_entry.id   AF-A0A5N8YTR5-F1
#
_cell.length_a   1.000
_cell.length_b   1.000
_cell.length_c   1.000
_cell.angle_alpha   90.00
_cell.angle_beta   90.00
_cell.angle_gamma   90.00
#
_symmetry.space_group_name_H-M   'P 1'
#
loop_
_entity.id
_entity.type
_entity.pdbx_description
1 polymer ?
#
loop_
_entity_poly.entity_id
_entity_poly.type
_entity_poly.pdbx_seq_one_letter_code
_entity_poly.pdbx_strand_id
1 'polypeptide(L)'
;MVRYEPDSVEQLASYLATLKPSRVKDVKRVAALLEEAWPSFEGCDEEGMHSGKLQGRIGNVHWDPPTITFEIDRHGAMMMGSTRAQVQRWEVDLLERSAWPEKTYRYRQLSSRQPSVYVKPLAEELAGLMLNRVEDPRLRWIEINIVKVEISKVIPDKNVVRDTLVGRRKRFRAVLEGLLEEQGWHRIRANLYSAPVVKAE
;
A
#
# COMPACT_ATOMS: atom_id res chain seq x y z
N MET A 1 14.77 52.03 16.67
CA MET A 1 14.78 50.77 17.45
C MET A 1 14.42 49.65 16.50
N VAL A 2 15.42 48.95 15.97
CA VAL A 2 15.18 47.81 15.05
C VAL A 2 14.62 46.68 15.89
N ARG A 3 13.40 46.24 15.61
CA ARG A 3 12.86 45.01 16.20
C ARG A 3 13.61 43.85 15.54
N TYR A 4 14.40 43.13 16.31
CA TYR A 4 14.95 41.85 15.88
C TYR A 4 13.80 40.86 15.90
N GLU A 5 13.32 40.47 14.71
CA GLU A 5 12.44 39.31 14.59
C GLU A 5 13.33 38.07 14.61
N PRO A 6 13.21 37.19 15.63
CA PRO A 6 14.01 35.98 15.68
C PRO A 6 13.69 35.09 14.46
N ASP A 7 14.72 34.53 13.84
CA ASP A 7 14.56 33.61 12.72
C ASP A 7 13.74 32.38 13.16
N SER A 8 13.04 31.78 12.22
CA SER A 8 12.22 30.57 12.37
C SER A 8 12.90 29.46 13.20
N VAL A 9 14.20 29.22 12.99
CA VAL A 9 15.00 28.25 13.76
C VAL A 9 15.14 28.66 15.23
N GLU A 10 15.32 29.95 15.51
CA GLU A 10 15.43 30.47 16.89
C GLU A 10 14.10 30.40 17.63
N GLN A 11 12.98 30.60 16.92
CA GLN A 11 11.65 30.44 17.48
C GLN A 11 11.38 28.98 17.85
N LEU A 12 11.76 28.04 16.98
CA LEU A 12 11.70 26.60 17.26
C LEU A 12 12.58 26.22 18.47
N ALA A 13 13.84 26.67 18.47
CA ALA A 13 14.78 26.40 19.57
C ALA A 13 14.29 26.98 20.90
N SER A 14 13.80 28.22 20.90
CA SER A 14 13.25 28.89 22.08
C SER A 14 12.06 28.11 22.66
N TYR A 15 11.17 27.63 21.80
CA TYR A 15 10.04 26.80 22.24
C TYR A 15 10.51 25.47 22.85
N LEU A 16 11.43 24.76 22.19
CA LEU A 16 11.92 23.46 22.67
C LEU A 16 12.73 23.56 23.95
N ALA A 17 13.44 24.68 24.15
CA ALA A 17 14.15 24.97 25.39
C ALA A 17 13.22 25.06 26.61
N THR A 18 11.92 25.33 26.40
CA THR A 18 10.91 25.28 27.49
C THR A 18 10.51 23.86 27.87
N LEU A 19 10.85 22.87 27.03
CA LEU A 19 10.49 21.46 27.22
C LEU A 19 11.61 20.70 27.91
N LYS A 20 11.24 19.68 28.70
CA LYS A 20 12.21 18.72 29.23
C LYS A 20 12.66 17.77 28.12
N PRO A 21 13.94 17.36 28.07
CA PRO A 21 14.42 16.31 27.17
C PRO A 21 13.59 15.04 27.37
N SER A 22 12.70 14.75 26.42
CA SER A 22 11.70 13.70 26.51
C SER A 22 10.85 13.66 25.23
N ARG A 23 9.91 12.71 25.20
CA ARG A 23 8.85 12.68 24.20
C ARG A 23 7.98 13.94 24.30
N VAL A 24 7.83 14.65 23.19
CA VAL A 24 7.02 15.86 23.12
C VAL A 24 5.55 15.49 23.03
N LYS A 25 4.73 16.09 23.90
CA LYS A 25 3.27 15.91 23.91
C LYS A 25 2.57 16.78 22.87
N ASP A 26 2.98 18.04 22.75
CA ASP A 26 2.41 18.97 21.79
C ASP A 26 3.10 18.87 20.42
N VAL A 27 2.83 17.75 19.76
CA VAL A 27 3.36 17.45 18.42
C VAL A 27 2.86 18.47 17.39
N LYS A 28 1.64 18.99 17.54
CA LYS A 28 1.07 19.97 16.60
C LYS A 28 1.83 21.29 16.64
N ARG A 29 2.17 21.78 17.83
CA ARG A 29 2.95 23.00 17.97
C ARG A 29 4.37 22.85 17.42
N VAL A 30 5.03 21.73 17.70
CA VAL A 30 6.35 21.44 17.11
C VAL A 30 6.27 21.35 15.59
N ALA A 31 5.25 20.67 15.04
CA ALA A 31 5.09 20.55 13.60
C ALA A 31 4.97 21.90 12.90
N ALA A 32 4.25 22.87 13.49
CA ALA A 32 4.14 24.22 12.95
C ALA A 32 5.45 24.99 12.97
N LEU A 33 6.14 25.01 14.11
CA LEU A 33 7.42 25.70 14.21
C LEU A 33 8.49 25.04 13.32
N LEU A 34 8.46 23.71 13.22
CA LEU A 34 9.39 22.95 12.38
C LEU A 34 9.07 23.16 10.89
N GLU A 35 7.80 23.29 10.50
CA GLU A 35 7.41 23.60 9.12
C GLU A 35 7.94 24.95 8.66
N GLU A 36 7.84 25.98 9.52
CA GLU A 36 8.36 27.31 9.25
C GLU A 36 9.90 27.31 9.18
N ALA A 37 10.55 26.58 10.08
CA ALA A 37 12.02 26.48 10.13
C ALA A 37 12.62 25.53 9.07
N TRP A 38 11.82 24.64 8.48
CA TRP A 38 12.29 23.54 7.63
C TRP A 38 13.24 23.96 6.50
N PRO A 39 12.98 25.03 5.73
CA PRO A 39 13.85 25.44 4.62
C PRO A 39 15.25 25.88 5.05
N SER A 40 15.46 26.15 6.34
CA SER A 40 16.73 26.61 6.91
C SER A 40 17.67 25.47 7.31
N PHE A 41 17.25 24.21 7.14
CA PHE A 41 18.09 23.04 7.44
C PHE A 41 18.71 22.44 6.19
N GLU A 42 20.01 22.14 6.24
CA GLU A 42 20.68 21.33 5.22
C GLU A 42 20.12 19.90 5.21
N GLY A 43 19.92 19.32 4.02
CA GLY A 43 19.35 17.96 3.87
C GLY A 43 17.83 17.88 4.03
N CYS A 44 17.14 19.02 4.23
CA CYS A 44 15.70 19.06 4.48
C CYS A 44 14.84 18.56 3.30
N ASP A 45 15.38 18.47 2.09
CA ASP A 45 14.72 17.98 0.89
C ASP A 45 15.05 16.53 0.55
N GLU A 46 15.90 15.86 1.34
CA GLU A 46 16.28 14.47 1.17
C GLU A 46 15.06 13.54 1.09
N GLU A 47 15.14 12.56 0.18
CA GLU A 47 14.02 11.67 -0.17
C GLU A 47 12.72 12.41 -0.54
N GLY A 48 12.85 13.62 -1.11
CA GLY A 48 11.74 14.47 -1.55
C GLY A 48 10.88 14.94 -0.38
N MET A 49 11.47 15.18 0.79
CA MET A 49 10.79 15.77 1.94
C MET A 49 10.50 17.26 1.67
N HIS A 50 9.39 17.77 2.20
CA HIS A 50 9.03 19.18 2.09
C HIS A 50 8.25 19.63 3.32
N SER A 51 8.32 20.92 3.66
CA SER A 51 7.78 21.52 4.88
C SER A 51 6.31 21.15 5.12
N GLY A 52 5.45 21.29 4.09
CA GLY A 52 4.02 20.95 4.17
C GLY A 52 3.68 19.48 4.48
N LYS A 53 4.66 18.56 4.52
CA LYS A 53 4.44 17.18 5.00
C LYS A 53 4.49 17.08 6.51
N LEU A 54 5.07 18.04 7.21
CA LEU A 54 5.27 17.98 8.65
C LEU A 54 3.93 18.07 9.39
N GLN A 55 3.03 18.93 8.91
CA GLN A 55 1.69 19.08 9.46
C GLN A 55 0.87 17.80 9.33
N GLY A 56 0.45 17.27 10.48
CA GLY A 56 -0.47 16.14 10.57
C GLY A 56 0.10 14.78 10.14
N ARG A 57 1.40 14.67 9.81
CA ARG A 57 2.04 13.38 9.47
C ARG A 57 3.20 12.99 10.38
N ILE A 58 3.79 13.95 11.10
CA ILE A 58 4.84 13.62 12.07
C ILE A 58 4.25 13.05 13.35
N GLY A 59 4.92 12.06 13.91
CA GLY A 59 4.58 11.41 15.16
C GLY A 59 5.84 11.02 15.92
N ASN A 60 5.69 10.50 17.13
CA ASN A 60 6.81 10.07 17.97
C ASN A 60 7.93 11.11 18.07
N VAL A 61 7.55 12.38 18.23
CA VAL A 61 8.50 13.48 18.36
C VAL A 61 9.21 13.37 19.71
N HIS A 62 10.53 13.34 19.68
CA HIS A 62 11.42 13.36 20.83
C HIS A 62 12.31 14.57 20.75
N TRP A 63 12.42 15.27 21.88
CA TRP A 63 13.37 16.34 22.08
C TRP A 63 14.49 15.83 22.97
N ASP A 64 15.72 15.89 22.47
CA ASP A 64 16.94 15.63 23.23
C ASP A 64 17.98 16.67 22.78
N PRO A 65 18.10 17.81 23.49
CA PRO A 65 18.87 18.96 23.01
C PRO A 65 20.27 18.59 22.53
N PRO A 66 20.75 19.13 21.40
CA PRO A 66 20.11 20.13 20.53
C PRO A 66 19.21 19.53 19.43
N THR A 67 18.86 18.26 19.54
CA THR A 67 18.31 17.46 18.45
C THR A 67 16.82 17.14 18.65
N ILE A 68 16.03 17.28 17.59
CA ILE A 68 14.67 16.73 17.51
C ILE A 68 14.73 15.47 16.66
N THR A 69 14.09 14.40 17.13
CA THR A 69 13.79 13.24 16.27
C THR A 69 12.29 13.04 16.13
N PHE A 70 11.83 12.63 14.95
CA PHE A 70 10.42 12.32 14.71
C PHE A 70 10.26 11.23 13.65
N GLU A 71 9.10 10.58 13.66
CA GLU A 71 8.70 9.64 12.62
C GLU A 71 7.71 10.30 11.67
N ILE A 72 7.81 9.99 10.37
CA ILE A 72 6.84 10.40 9.36
C ILE A 72 6.42 9.21 8.50
N ASP A 73 5.10 9.08 8.28
CA ASP A 73 4.55 8.06 7.40
C ASP A 73 4.64 8.50 5.94
N ARG A 74 5.38 7.74 5.14
CA ARG A 74 5.48 7.88 3.68
C ARG A 74 4.43 7.01 3.00
N HIS A 75 3.49 7.69 2.33
CA HIS A 75 2.35 7.07 1.66
C HIS A 75 2.57 6.79 0.15
N GLY A 76 3.80 6.88 -0.36
CA GLY A 76 4.09 6.70 -1.79
C GLY A 76 3.58 5.37 -2.36
N ALA A 77 3.76 4.28 -1.60
CA ALA A 77 3.29 2.95 -1.98
C ALA A 77 1.76 2.74 -1.81
N MET A 78 1.08 3.58 -1.01
CA MET A 78 -0.37 3.44 -0.80
C MET A 78 -1.18 3.86 -2.03
N MET A 79 -0.66 4.80 -2.84
CA MET A 79 -1.26 5.12 -4.13
C MET A 79 -1.28 3.92 -5.10
N MET A 80 -0.42 2.91 -4.85
CA MET A 80 -0.36 1.64 -5.58
C MET A 80 -1.02 0.49 -4.82
N GLY A 81 -1.93 0.79 -3.87
CA GLY A 81 -2.73 -0.24 -3.20
C GLY A 81 -2.03 -0.99 -2.05
N SER A 82 -0.86 -0.53 -1.61
CA SER A 82 -0.23 -1.04 -0.38
C SER A 82 -1.04 -0.66 0.86
N THR A 83 -1.24 -1.62 1.77
CA THR A 83 -1.82 -1.39 3.11
C THR A 83 -0.78 -0.96 4.14
N ARG A 84 0.50 -0.83 3.74
CA ARG A 84 1.63 -0.47 4.59
C ARG A 84 2.16 0.91 4.21
N ALA A 85 2.36 1.77 5.21
CA ALA A 85 3.19 2.97 5.06
C ALA A 85 4.63 2.66 5.46
N GLN A 86 5.57 3.25 4.73
CA GLN A 86 6.97 3.28 5.13
C GLN A 86 7.12 4.40 6.17
N VAL A 87 7.55 4.05 7.38
CA VAL A 87 7.84 4.99 8.46
C VAL A 87 9.30 5.37 8.37
N GLN A 88 9.57 6.64 8.17
CA GLN A 88 10.91 7.21 8.12
C GLN A 88 11.16 7.99 9.40
N ARG A 89 12.30 7.77 10.04
CA ARG A 89 12.75 8.58 11.19
C ARG A 89 13.66 9.68 10.67
N TRP A 90 13.44 10.89 11.18
CA TRP A 90 14.23 12.07 10.89
C TRP A 90 14.92 12.55 12.15
N GLU A 91 16.13 13.06 11.96
CA GLU A 91 16.93 13.73 12.97
C GLU A 91 17.18 15.16 12.49
N VAL A 92 16.85 16.14 13.34
CA VAL A 92 17.02 17.57 13.07
C VAL A 92 17.89 18.15 14.16
N ASP A 93 19.09 18.58 13.79
CA ASP A 93 20.03 19.24 14.69
C ASP A 93 19.87 20.77 14.56
N LEU A 94 19.45 21.42 15.65
CA LEU A 94 19.23 22.87 15.67
C LEU A 94 20.53 23.67 15.76
N LEU A 95 21.62 23.05 16.21
CA LEU A 95 22.92 23.69 16.32
C LEU A 95 23.63 23.68 14.96
N GLU A 96 23.73 22.50 14.35
CA GLU A 96 24.35 22.30 13.03
C GLU A 96 23.44 22.77 11.88
N ARG A 97 22.17 23.06 12.16
CA ARG A 97 21.14 23.40 11.16
C ARG A 97 21.08 22.35 10.05
N SER A 98 21.00 21.09 10.44
CA SER A 98 20.87 19.96 9.52
C SER A 98 19.66 19.10 9.84
N ALA A 99 19.10 18.48 8.80
CA ALA A 99 17.98 17.56 8.89
C ALA A 99 18.25 16.36 7.99
N TRP A 100 18.43 15.18 8.59
CA TRP A 100 18.73 13.96 7.85
C TRP A 100 17.76 12.83 8.21
N PRO A 101 17.34 12.04 7.23
CA PRO A 101 16.62 10.81 7.51
C PRO A 101 17.57 9.70 7.94
N GLU A 102 17.10 8.84 8.83
CA GLU A 102 17.76 7.55 9.05
C GLU A 102 17.73 6.73 7.75
N LYS A 103 18.87 6.12 7.42
CA LYS A 103 19.01 5.25 6.23
C LYS A 103 18.14 3.99 6.27
N THR A 104 17.57 3.67 7.43
CA THR A 104 16.71 2.51 7.64
C THR A 104 15.27 2.92 7.89
N TYR A 105 14.34 2.28 7.20
CA TYR A 105 12.91 2.53 7.36
C TYR A 105 12.22 1.34 8.02
N ARG A 106 11.11 1.63 8.70
CA ARG A 106 10.17 0.61 9.20
C ARG A 106 8.91 0.63 8.36
N TYR A 107 8.07 -0.40 8.48
CA TYR A 107 6.77 -0.42 7.83
C TYR A 107 5.66 -0.56 8.88
N ARG A 108 4.69 0.34 8.85
CA ARG A 108 3.49 0.30 9.70
C ARG A 108 2.31 -0.16 8.85
N GLN A 109 1.55 -1.12 9.36
CA GLN A 109 0.31 -1.54 8.73
C GLN A 109 -0.80 -0.55 9.08
N LEU A 110 -1.41 0.08 8.07
CA LEU A 110 -2.40 1.14 8.24
C LEU A 110 -3.85 0.64 8.08
N SER A 111 -4.06 -0.53 7.48
CA SER A 111 -5.38 -1.16 7.39
C SER A 111 -5.32 -2.68 7.57
N SER A 112 -6.43 -3.26 8.03
CA SER A 112 -6.57 -4.70 8.18
C SER A 112 -6.36 -5.40 6.84
N ARG A 113 -5.60 -6.50 6.87
CA ARG A 113 -5.32 -7.31 5.67
C ARG A 113 -6.65 -7.85 5.15
N GLN A 114 -6.95 -7.65 3.87
CA GLN A 114 -8.16 -8.24 3.28
C GLN A 114 -8.13 -9.77 3.45
N PRO A 115 -9.26 -10.42 3.77
CA PRO A 115 -9.33 -11.86 3.88
C PRO A 115 -8.78 -12.54 2.62
N SER A 116 -7.98 -13.58 2.82
CA SER A 116 -7.54 -14.44 1.73
C SER A 116 -8.76 -15.13 1.13
N VAL A 117 -9.09 -14.82 -0.12
CA VAL A 117 -10.03 -15.64 -0.89
C VAL A 117 -9.31 -16.94 -1.25
N TYR A 118 -9.79 -18.07 -0.71
CA TYR A 118 -9.36 -19.40 -1.12
C TYR A 118 -9.91 -19.68 -2.52
N VAL A 119 -9.09 -19.43 -3.53
CA VAL A 119 -9.46 -19.57 -4.95
C VAL A 119 -9.54 -21.03 -5.41
N LYS A 120 -8.91 -21.96 -4.68
CA LYS A 120 -8.81 -23.38 -5.07
C LYS A 120 -10.16 -24.12 -5.02
N PRO A 121 -10.95 -24.08 -3.93
CA PRO A 121 -12.27 -24.72 -3.91
C PRO A 121 -13.22 -24.19 -4.99
N LEU A 122 -13.17 -22.88 -5.28
CA LEU A 122 -13.97 -22.27 -6.34
C LEU A 122 -13.56 -22.76 -7.73
N ALA A 123 -12.27 -23.00 -7.96
CA ALA A 123 -11.78 -23.52 -9.24
C ALA A 123 -12.13 -25.01 -9.42
N GLU A 124 -12.03 -25.81 -8.35
CA GLU A 124 -12.44 -27.22 -8.32
C GLU A 124 -13.94 -27.37 -8.61
N GLU A 125 -14.77 -26.56 -7.95
CA GLU A 125 -16.21 -26.51 -8.20
C GLU A 125 -16.51 -26.17 -9.66
N LEU A 126 -15.91 -25.11 -10.20
CA LEU A 126 -16.16 -24.70 -11.59
C LEU A 126 -15.65 -25.71 -12.61
N ALA A 127 -14.50 -26.35 -12.35
CA ALA A 127 -13.99 -27.43 -13.19
C ALA A 127 -15.01 -28.59 -13.23
N GLY A 128 -15.53 -29.01 -12.07
CA GLY A 128 -16.56 -30.04 -11.99
C GLY A 128 -17.81 -29.69 -12.79
N LEU A 129 -18.30 -28.45 -12.70
CA LEU A 129 -19.46 -27.99 -13.47
C LEU A 129 -19.19 -28.02 -14.98
N MET A 130 -18.00 -27.60 -15.42
CA MET A 130 -17.59 -27.62 -16.82
C MET A 130 -17.48 -29.04 -17.37
N LEU A 131 -16.83 -29.94 -16.63
CA LEU A 131 -16.63 -31.35 -17.02
C LEU A 131 -17.95 -32.11 -17.12
N ASN A 132 -18.88 -31.85 -16.18
CA ASN A 132 -20.19 -32.48 -16.16
C ASN A 132 -21.24 -31.75 -17.01
N ARG A 133 -20.85 -30.67 -17.72
CA ARG A 133 -21.75 -29.84 -18.55
C ARG A 133 -22.98 -29.33 -17.79
N VAL A 134 -22.80 -28.98 -16.52
CA VAL A 134 -23.86 -28.43 -15.68
C VAL A 134 -24.02 -26.94 -16.00
N GLU A 135 -25.26 -26.50 -16.18
CA GLU A 135 -25.56 -25.07 -16.33
C GLU A 135 -25.30 -24.32 -15.02
N ASP A 136 -24.56 -23.22 -15.10
CA ASP A 136 -24.27 -22.36 -13.97
C ASP A 136 -24.22 -20.90 -14.43
N PRO A 137 -24.77 -19.92 -13.70
CA PRO A 137 -24.73 -18.51 -14.08
C PRO A 137 -23.32 -17.93 -14.29
N ARG A 138 -22.29 -18.56 -13.72
CA ARG A 138 -20.86 -18.23 -13.87
C ARG A 138 -20.25 -18.80 -15.15
N LEU A 139 -20.95 -19.71 -15.83
CA LEU A 139 -20.53 -20.35 -17.08
C LEU A 139 -21.45 -19.93 -18.22
N ARG A 140 -20.86 -19.58 -19.35
CA ARG A 140 -21.58 -19.26 -20.57
C ARG A 140 -21.07 -20.13 -21.71
N TRP A 141 -21.85 -21.14 -22.05
CA TRP A 141 -21.59 -22.00 -23.20
C TRP A 141 -21.83 -21.21 -24.48
N ILE A 142 -20.79 -21.07 -25.30
CA ILE A 142 -20.84 -20.38 -26.60
C ILE A 142 -21.16 -21.40 -27.69
N GLU A 143 -20.54 -22.56 -27.59
CA GLU A 143 -20.77 -23.72 -28.45
C GLU A 143 -20.75 -24.98 -27.60
N ILE A 144 -21.08 -26.12 -28.21
CA ILE A 144 -21.10 -27.41 -27.52
C ILE A 144 -19.76 -27.74 -26.85
N ASN A 145 -18.64 -27.28 -27.40
CA ASN A 145 -17.31 -27.54 -26.84
C ASN A 145 -16.63 -26.27 -26.31
N ILE A 146 -17.28 -25.11 -26.37
CA ILE A 146 -16.65 -23.85 -25.98
C ILE A 146 -17.43 -23.22 -24.82
N VAL A 147 -16.74 -22.99 -23.70
CA VAL A 147 -17.31 -22.37 -22.51
C VAL A 147 -16.50 -21.15 -22.08
N LYS A 148 -17.23 -20.08 -21.78
CA LYS A 148 -16.68 -18.86 -21.22
C LYS A 148 -17.02 -18.79 -19.74
N VAL A 149 -16.01 -18.60 -18.91
CA VAL A 149 -16.15 -18.34 -17.47
C VAL A 149 -16.37 -16.83 -17.25
N GLU A 150 -17.50 -16.48 -16.66
CA GLU A 150 -17.81 -15.10 -16.26
C GLU A 150 -17.10 -14.77 -14.93
N ILE A 151 -15.80 -14.46 -15.05
CA ILE A 151 -14.88 -14.27 -13.91
C ILE A 151 -15.33 -13.19 -12.92
N SER A 152 -16.14 -12.22 -13.35
CA SER A 152 -16.73 -11.20 -12.46
C SER A 152 -17.81 -11.77 -11.54
N LYS A 153 -18.48 -12.86 -11.92
CA LYS A 153 -19.44 -13.57 -11.08
C LYS A 153 -18.75 -14.55 -10.13
N VAL A 154 -17.62 -15.12 -10.56
CA VAL A 154 -16.80 -16.01 -9.72
C VAL A 154 -16.00 -15.23 -8.68
N ILE A 155 -15.37 -14.12 -9.09
CA ILE A 155 -14.59 -13.22 -8.23
C ILE A 155 -15.08 -11.79 -8.48
N PRO A 156 -16.10 -11.36 -7.70
CA PRO A 156 -16.66 -10.02 -7.77
C PRO A 156 -15.61 -8.95 -7.48
N ASP A 157 -15.83 -7.79 -8.08
CA ASP A 157 -15.03 -6.57 -7.93
C ASP A 157 -15.44 -5.71 -6.71
N LYS A 158 -16.55 -6.06 -6.04
CA LYS A 158 -17.08 -5.31 -4.91
C LYS A 158 -16.04 -5.14 -3.79
N ASN A 159 -15.61 -3.89 -3.56
CA ASN A 159 -14.71 -3.47 -2.48
C ASN A 159 -13.31 -4.12 -2.48
N VAL A 160 -12.78 -4.48 -3.66
CA VAL A 160 -11.43 -5.06 -3.80
C VAL A 160 -10.50 -4.13 -4.56
N VAL A 161 -9.32 -3.84 -3.99
CA VAL A 161 -8.26 -3.07 -4.67
C VAL A 161 -7.86 -3.78 -5.97
N ARG A 162 -7.66 -3.01 -7.05
CA ARG A 162 -7.41 -3.51 -8.42
C ARG A 162 -6.35 -4.61 -8.49
N ASP A 163 -5.20 -4.42 -7.85
CA ASP A 163 -4.10 -5.40 -7.90
C ASP A 163 -4.43 -6.69 -7.16
N THR A 164 -5.18 -6.59 -6.06
CA THR A 164 -5.68 -7.76 -5.33
C THR A 164 -6.68 -8.54 -6.17
N LEU A 165 -7.57 -7.85 -6.89
CA LEU A 165 -8.53 -8.47 -7.80
C LEU A 165 -7.81 -9.18 -8.96
N VAL A 166 -6.83 -8.52 -9.59
CA VAL A 166 -6.01 -9.09 -10.67
C VAL A 166 -5.29 -10.34 -10.18
N GLY A 167 -4.64 -10.27 -9.01
CA GLY A 167 -3.94 -11.41 -8.42
C GLY A 167 -4.86 -12.58 -8.10
N ARG A 168 -6.05 -12.31 -7.55
CA ARG A 168 -7.07 -13.35 -7.26
C ARG A 168 -7.52 -14.05 -8.55
N ARG A 169 -7.86 -13.29 -9.59
CA ARG A 169 -8.28 -13.84 -10.89
C ARG A 169 -7.17 -14.62 -11.58
N LYS A 170 -5.91 -14.16 -11.47
CA LYS A 170 -4.74 -14.88 -11.99
C LYS A 170 -4.58 -16.24 -11.31
N ARG A 171 -4.61 -16.27 -9.96
CA ARG A 171 -4.48 -17.53 -9.21
C ARG A 171 -5.64 -18.49 -9.49
N PHE A 172 -6.86 -17.98 -9.56
CA PHE A 172 -8.03 -18.79 -9.93
C PHE A 172 -7.86 -19.45 -11.31
N ARG A 173 -7.46 -18.68 -12.33
CA ARG A 173 -7.21 -19.21 -13.67
C ARG A 173 -6.14 -20.28 -13.68
N ALA A 174 -5.02 -20.06 -12.97
CA ALA A 174 -3.94 -21.03 -12.93
C ALA A 174 -4.39 -22.38 -12.34
N VAL A 175 -5.21 -22.37 -11.28
CA VAL A 175 -5.77 -23.60 -10.70
C VAL A 175 -6.77 -24.25 -11.65
N LEU A 176 -7.71 -23.47 -12.19
CA LEU A 176 -8.72 -23.98 -13.12
C LEU A 176 -8.09 -24.57 -14.38
N GLU A 177 -7.08 -23.90 -14.94
CA GLU A 177 -6.33 -24.37 -16.12
C GLU A 177 -5.67 -25.72 -15.85
N GLY A 178 -4.98 -25.90 -14.72
CA GLY A 178 -4.37 -27.20 -14.39
C GLY A 178 -5.39 -28.34 -14.29
N LEU A 179 -6.52 -28.10 -13.62
CA LEU A 179 -7.59 -29.11 -13.48
C LEU A 179 -8.23 -29.48 -14.82
N LEU A 180 -8.35 -28.52 -15.73
CA LEU A 180 -8.95 -28.71 -17.05
C LEU A 180 -7.97 -29.38 -18.03
N GLU A 181 -6.69 -29.02 -17.99
CA GLU A 181 -5.63 -29.61 -18.82
C GLU A 181 -5.47 -31.11 -18.54
N GLU A 182 -5.60 -31.54 -17.28
CA GLU A 182 -5.63 -32.96 -16.90
C GLU A 182 -6.76 -33.75 -17.60
N GLN A 183 -7.83 -33.07 -17.99
CA GLN A 183 -9.01 -33.65 -18.65
C GLN A 183 -9.03 -33.34 -20.16
N GLY A 184 -7.91 -32.87 -20.73
CA GLY A 184 -7.76 -32.59 -22.16
C GLY A 184 -8.44 -31.29 -22.64
N TRP A 185 -8.94 -30.46 -21.71
CA TRP A 185 -9.43 -29.14 -22.06
C TRP A 185 -8.26 -28.17 -22.27
N HIS A 186 -8.44 -27.20 -23.17
CA HIS A 186 -7.41 -26.20 -23.44
C HIS A 186 -7.99 -24.78 -23.41
N ARG A 187 -7.16 -23.84 -22.96
CA ARG A 187 -7.50 -22.42 -22.96
C ARG A 187 -7.32 -21.83 -24.35
N ILE A 188 -8.40 -21.27 -24.92
CA ILE A 188 -8.33 -20.48 -26.15
C ILE A 188 -7.82 -19.07 -25.84
N ARG A 189 -8.43 -18.41 -24.84
CA ARG A 189 -8.05 -17.07 -24.36
C ARG A 189 -8.51 -16.87 -22.92
N ALA A 190 -8.34 -15.66 -22.38
CA ALA A 190 -8.72 -15.35 -21.01
C ALA A 190 -10.18 -15.75 -20.70
N ASN A 191 -10.34 -16.67 -19.73
CA ASN A 191 -11.62 -17.23 -19.30
C ASN A 191 -12.41 -17.98 -20.39
N LEU A 192 -11.79 -18.37 -21.51
CA LEU A 192 -12.44 -19.10 -22.59
C LEU A 192 -11.72 -20.42 -22.82
N TYR A 193 -12.46 -21.52 -22.69
CA TYR A 193 -11.93 -22.87 -22.70
C TYR A 193 -12.67 -23.73 -23.73
N SER A 194 -11.93 -24.67 -24.31
CA SER A 194 -12.44 -25.64 -25.26
C SER A 194 -12.30 -27.05 -24.70
N ALA A 195 -13.37 -27.83 -24.84
CA ALA A 195 -13.39 -29.25 -24.50
C ALA A 195 -12.52 -30.06 -25.48
N PRO A 196 -11.95 -31.20 -25.06
CA PRO A 196 -11.30 -32.11 -25.98
C PRO A 196 -12.26 -32.53 -27.09
N VAL A 197 -11.78 -32.56 -28.32
CA VAL A 197 -12.55 -33.09 -29.46
C VAL A 197 -12.61 -34.60 -29.27
N VAL A 198 -13.78 -35.13 -28.89
CA VAL A 198 -14.03 -36.56 -28.91
C VAL A 198 -14.01 -36.99 -30.38
N LYS A 199 -12.99 -37.75 -30.79
CA LYS A 199 -13.02 -38.44 -32.09
C LYS A 199 -14.16 -39.46 -32.00
N ALA A 200 -15.21 -39.27 -32.79
CA ALA A 200 -16.19 -40.32 -33.00
C ALA A 200 -15.49 -41.48 -33.71
N GLU A 201 -15.52 -42.67 -33.10
CA GLU A 201 -15.25 -43.94 -33.78
C GLU A 201 -16.41 -44.30 -34.72
#